data_AF-A0A7L1PUV3-F1
#
_entry.id   AF-A0A7L1PUV3-F1
#
_cell.length_a   1.000
_cell.length_b   1.000
_cell.length_c   1.000
_cell.angle_alpha   90.00
_cell.angle_beta   90.00
_cell.angle_gamma   90.00
#
_symmetry.space_group_name_H-M   'P 1'
#
loop_
_entity.id
_entity.type
_entity.pdbx_description
1 polymer ?
#
loop_
_entity_poly.entity_id
_entity_poly.type
_entity_poly.pdbx_seq_one_letter_code
_entity_poly.pdbx_strand_id
1 'polypeptide(L)'
;KEILEKYHDQFTLQWEGVIGSMRVPSQAEWEQLLTNCSAFLFYGMERFMSHVLLNWLVAMNIPKCHLVILLDLVRSQQSYQRITNSDIHKSCLRIALERPTETAMLLSLTGVGSVIATQWYTTLQENAERLEVLFENLLSFGKTIGQTVHILQ
;
A
#
# COMPACT_ATOMS: atom_id res chain seq x y z
N LYS A 1 11.25 10.29 -3.93
CA LYS A 1 12.57 10.32 -3.24
C LYS A 1 12.62 11.54 -2.32
N GLU A 2 12.29 12.72 -2.83
CA GLU A 2 12.17 13.98 -2.08
C GLU A 2 11.35 13.87 -0.79
N ILE A 3 10.18 13.21 -0.81
CA ILE A 3 9.35 13.01 0.39
C ILE A 3 10.09 12.23 1.48
N LEU A 4 10.78 11.13 1.11
CA LEU A 4 11.51 10.32 2.08
C LEU A 4 12.69 11.10 2.67
N GLU A 5 13.37 11.90 1.85
CA GLU A 5 14.47 12.77 2.28
C GLU A 5 13.98 13.88 3.22
N LYS A 6 12.81 14.48 2.94
CA LYS A 6 12.18 15.54 3.77
C LYS A 6 11.90 15.09 5.20
N TYR A 7 11.47 13.85 5.41
CA TYR A 7 11.13 13.32 6.73
C TYR A 7 12.22 12.40 7.33
N HIS A 8 13.35 12.22 6.64
CA HIS A 8 14.42 11.29 7.00
C HIS A 8 14.92 11.47 8.43
N ASP A 9 15.48 12.64 8.73
CA ASP A 9 16.22 12.86 9.97
C ASP A 9 15.33 12.91 11.21
N GLN A 10 14.03 13.18 11.05
CA GLN A 10 13.09 13.36 12.15
C GLN A 10 12.20 12.14 12.39
N PHE A 11 11.78 11.43 11.33
CA PHE A 11 10.70 10.45 11.46
C PHE A 11 10.96 9.11 10.76
N THR A 12 11.86 9.06 9.76
CA THR A 12 11.99 7.86 8.91
C THR A 12 13.35 7.15 8.98
N LEU A 13 14.19 7.47 9.99
CA LEU A 13 15.50 6.82 10.22
C LEU A 13 15.46 5.27 10.29
N GLN A 14 14.35 4.68 10.71
CA GLN A 14 14.17 3.23 10.83
C GLN A 14 13.39 2.61 9.66
N TRP A 15 13.13 3.37 8.60
CA TRP A 15 12.36 2.85 7.47
C TRP A 15 13.20 1.90 6.63
N GLU A 16 12.67 0.70 6.44
CA GLU A 16 13.22 -0.31 5.55
C GLU A 16 12.26 -0.52 4.37
N GLY A 17 12.80 -0.74 3.17
CA GLY A 17 11.95 -0.99 2.02
C GLY A 17 12.67 -0.95 0.69
N VAL A 18 11.88 -1.11 -0.37
CA VAL A 18 12.36 -1.14 -1.75
C VAL A 18 11.75 0.02 -2.52
N ILE A 19 12.60 0.83 -3.14
CA ILE A 19 12.19 1.90 -4.06
C ILE A 19 12.26 1.33 -5.48
N GLY A 20 11.23 1.58 -6.30
CA GLY A 20 11.07 0.97 -7.63
C GLY A 20 12.20 1.25 -8.64
N SER A 21 13.10 2.20 -8.37
CA SER A 21 14.32 2.40 -9.15
C SER A 21 15.39 1.33 -8.90
N MET A 22 15.24 0.47 -7.88
CA MET A 22 16.20 -0.58 -7.53
C MET A 22 15.82 -1.93 -8.13
N ARG A 23 14.63 -2.45 -7.80
CA ARG A 23 14.11 -3.76 -8.26
C ARG A 23 12.67 -4.00 -7.79
N VAL A 24 12.04 -5.06 -8.30
CA VAL A 24 10.78 -5.59 -7.78
C VAL A 24 11.07 -6.45 -6.53
N PRO A 25 10.33 -6.29 -5.42
CA PRO A 25 10.48 -7.17 -4.25
C PRO A 25 10.05 -8.61 -4.54
N SER A 26 10.76 -9.57 -3.97
CA SER A 26 10.33 -10.96 -3.92
C SER A 26 9.20 -11.16 -2.90
N GLN A 27 8.50 -12.30 -2.97
CA GLN A 27 7.42 -12.59 -2.01
C GLN A 27 7.93 -12.70 -0.56
N ALA A 28 9.13 -13.27 -0.35
CA ALA A 28 9.74 -13.35 0.98
C ALA A 28 10.05 -11.96 1.56
N GLU A 29 10.39 -10.99 0.72
CA GLU A 29 10.64 -9.63 1.18
C GLU A 29 9.36 -8.88 1.52
N TRP A 30 8.28 -9.09 0.75
CA TRP A 30 6.97 -8.59 1.15
C TRP A 30 6.57 -9.11 2.53
N GLU A 31 6.86 -10.38 2.82
CA GLU A 31 6.62 -10.99 4.12
C GLU A 31 7.43 -10.38 5.23
N GLN A 32 8.73 -10.27 5.03
CA GLN A 32 9.60 -9.69 6.03
C GLN A 32 9.20 -8.24 6.35
N LEU A 33 8.90 -7.44 5.32
CA LEU A 33 8.51 -6.03 5.47
C LEU A 33 7.15 -5.88 6.16
N LEU A 34 6.15 -6.67 5.79
CA LEU A 34 4.82 -6.57 6.39
C LEU A 34 4.79 -7.07 7.84
N THR A 35 5.44 -8.21 8.14
CA THR A 35 5.36 -8.84 9.47
C THR A 35 6.18 -8.15 10.55
N ASN A 36 7.19 -7.36 10.17
CA ASN A 36 8.13 -6.70 11.09
C ASN A 36 8.02 -5.17 11.10
N CYS A 37 6.90 -4.61 10.68
CA CYS A 37 6.68 -3.17 10.71
C CYS A 37 5.57 -2.78 11.71
N SER A 38 5.66 -1.55 12.23
CA SER A 38 4.57 -0.91 12.97
C SER A 38 3.59 -0.17 12.05
N ALA A 39 4.07 0.27 10.89
CA ALA A 39 3.29 0.84 9.81
C ALA A 39 3.92 0.45 8.46
N PHE A 40 3.08 0.27 7.44
CA PHE A 40 3.48 -0.13 6.11
C PHE A 40 2.91 0.83 5.06
N LEU A 41 3.76 1.26 4.13
CA LEU A 41 3.36 2.11 3.01
C LEU A 41 3.60 1.36 1.70
N PHE A 42 2.55 1.22 0.91
CA PHE A 42 2.65 0.88 -0.50
C PHE A 42 2.29 2.11 -1.34
N TYR A 43 3.22 2.54 -2.19
CA TYR A 43 3.01 3.59 -3.18
C TYR A 43 3.50 3.10 -4.53
N GLY A 44 2.59 2.84 -5.46
CA GLY A 44 2.98 2.16 -6.70
C GLY A 44 1.89 2.02 -7.75
N MET A 45 2.29 1.42 -8.87
CA MET A 45 1.44 1.11 -10.01
C MET A 45 0.51 -0.07 -9.70
N GLU A 46 -0.65 -0.10 -10.36
CA GLU A 46 -1.59 -1.23 -10.32
C GLU A 46 -2.21 -1.45 -8.93
N ARG A 47 -2.89 -2.58 -8.71
CA ARG A 47 -3.47 -2.95 -7.41
C ARG A 47 -2.37 -3.51 -6.52
N PHE A 48 -2.43 -3.31 -5.20
CA PHE A 48 -1.52 -3.97 -4.25
C PHE A 48 -1.47 -5.49 -4.46
N MET A 49 -2.64 -6.09 -4.70
CA MET A 49 -2.80 -7.53 -4.96
C MET A 49 -2.22 -8.01 -6.31
N SER A 50 -1.76 -7.10 -7.19
CA SER A 50 -0.95 -7.47 -8.36
C SER A 50 0.50 -7.84 -7.98
N HIS A 51 0.97 -7.39 -6.81
CA HIS A 51 2.37 -7.55 -6.36
C HIS A 51 2.52 -8.64 -5.31
N VAL A 52 1.45 -8.98 -4.60
CA VAL A 52 1.44 -10.00 -3.53
C VAL A 52 0.51 -11.17 -3.89
N LEU A 53 0.90 -12.37 -3.48
CA LEU A 53 0.06 -13.55 -3.67
C LEU A 53 -1.06 -13.60 -2.62
N LEU A 54 -2.33 -13.71 -3.04
CA LEU A 54 -3.45 -13.80 -2.10
C LEU A 54 -3.30 -14.95 -1.10
N ASN A 55 -2.96 -16.16 -1.56
CA ASN A 55 -2.85 -17.35 -0.70
C ASN A 55 -1.80 -17.15 0.40
N TRP A 56 -0.78 -16.36 0.09
CA TRP A 56 0.26 -16.00 1.02
C TRP A 56 -0.24 -14.94 2.00
N LEU A 57 -0.88 -13.86 1.52
CA LEU A 57 -1.43 -12.80 2.38
C LEU A 57 -2.40 -13.36 3.42
N VAL A 58 -3.35 -14.21 3.00
CA VAL A 58 -4.37 -14.79 3.91
C VAL A 58 -3.81 -15.76 4.93
N ALA A 59 -2.62 -16.32 4.70
CA ALA A 59 -1.96 -17.23 5.63
C ALA A 59 -1.10 -16.48 6.67
N MET A 60 -0.90 -15.17 6.49
CA MET A 60 -0.08 -14.38 7.39
C MET A 60 -0.79 -13.99 8.69
N ASN A 61 0.02 -13.74 9.70
CA ASN A 61 -0.38 -13.10 10.95
C ASN A 61 0.49 -11.84 11.14
N ILE A 62 -0.10 -10.65 10.99
CA ILE A 62 0.58 -9.35 10.95
C ILE A 62 0.14 -8.43 12.11
N PRO A 63 0.11 -8.89 13.38
CA PRO A 63 -0.49 -8.14 14.48
C PRO A 63 0.34 -6.92 14.89
N LYS A 64 1.60 -6.84 14.46
CA LYS A 64 2.50 -5.72 14.76
C LYS A 64 2.23 -4.49 13.88
N CYS A 65 1.58 -4.69 12.72
CA CYS A 65 1.32 -3.62 11.79
C CYS A 65 0.02 -2.90 12.18
N HIS A 66 0.16 -1.70 12.76
CA HIS A 66 -0.99 -0.90 13.22
C HIS A 66 -1.63 -0.11 12.09
N LEU A 67 -0.88 0.20 11.03
CA LEU A 67 -1.33 1.02 9.92
C LEU A 67 -0.76 0.52 8.60
N VAL A 68 -1.63 0.21 7.65
CA VAL A 68 -1.27 0.03 6.24
C VAL A 68 -1.82 1.22 5.44
N ILE A 69 -0.97 1.85 4.63
CA ILE A 69 -1.34 2.89 3.68
C ILE A 69 -1.13 2.34 2.27
N LEU A 70 -2.23 2.15 1.54
CA LEU A 70 -2.24 1.75 0.14
C LEU A 70 -2.54 2.95 -0.75
N LEU A 71 -1.49 3.47 -1.37
CA LEU A 71 -1.55 4.44 -2.46
C LEU A 71 -1.26 3.70 -3.78
N ASP A 72 -2.14 2.75 -4.08
CA ASP A 72 -2.14 1.92 -5.27
C ASP A 72 -3.20 2.44 -6.28
N LEU A 73 -3.66 1.56 -7.17
CA LEU A 73 -4.62 1.81 -8.24
C LEU A 73 -4.16 2.81 -9.29
N VAL A 74 -2.85 3.02 -9.41
CA VAL A 74 -2.31 3.86 -10.47
C VAL A 74 -2.33 3.12 -11.80
N ARG A 75 -2.94 3.73 -12.83
CA ARG A 75 -3.07 3.14 -14.16
C ARG A 75 -2.39 3.97 -15.24
N SER A 76 -1.50 3.31 -15.99
CA SER A 76 -1.09 3.68 -17.35
C SER A 76 -1.65 2.68 -18.37
N GLN A 77 -1.61 3.02 -19.66
CA GLN A 77 -2.00 2.12 -20.75
C GLN A 77 -1.22 0.78 -20.69
N GLN A 78 0.07 0.83 -20.41
CA GLN A 78 0.91 -0.36 -20.27
C GLN A 78 0.51 -1.20 -19.05
N SER A 79 0.25 -0.57 -17.91
CA SER A 79 -0.18 -1.28 -16.71
C SER A 79 -1.55 -1.93 -16.89
N TYR A 80 -2.45 -1.30 -17.65
CA TYR A 80 -3.75 -1.86 -17.99
C TYR A 80 -3.58 -3.17 -18.78
N GLN A 81 -2.71 -3.17 -19.79
CA GLN A 81 -2.40 -4.38 -20.56
C GLN A 81 -1.79 -5.50 -19.70
N ARG A 82 -0.87 -5.16 -18.78
CA ARG A 82 -0.30 -6.15 -17.86
C ARG A 82 -1.34 -6.78 -16.95
N ILE A 83 -2.19 -5.96 -16.33
CA ILE A 83 -3.30 -6.42 -15.49
C ILE A 83 -4.24 -7.31 -16.29
N THR A 84 -4.69 -6.87 -17.48
CA THR A 84 -5.61 -7.67 -18.29
C THR A 84 -5.01 -9.02 -18.65
N ASN A 85 -3.72 -9.06 -19.03
CA ASN A 85 -3.04 -10.31 -19.36
C ASN A 85 -2.88 -11.23 -18.14
N SER A 86 -2.59 -10.67 -16.97
CA SER A 86 -2.50 -11.42 -15.70
C SER A 86 -3.85 -11.99 -15.26
N ASP A 87 -4.93 -11.24 -15.50
CA ASP A 87 -6.29 -11.62 -15.08
C ASP A 87 -6.92 -12.68 -16.00
N ILE A 88 -6.41 -12.92 -17.23
CA ILE A 88 -6.94 -13.93 -18.17
C ILE A 88 -7.05 -15.33 -17.54
N HIS A 89 -6.08 -15.70 -16.70
CA HIS A 89 -6.03 -17.03 -16.08
C HIS A 89 -6.70 -17.10 -14.71
N LYS A 90 -7.25 -15.98 -14.20
CA LYS A 90 -7.89 -15.93 -12.88
C LYS A 90 -9.40 -16.11 -12.99
N SER A 91 -9.98 -16.79 -12.01
CA SER A 91 -11.44 -16.88 -11.90
C SER A 91 -12.05 -15.52 -11.50
N CYS A 92 -13.32 -15.29 -11.83
CA CYS A 92 -14.04 -14.07 -11.44
C CYS A 92 -14.01 -13.84 -9.91
N LEU A 93 -14.14 -14.92 -9.13
CA LEU A 93 -14.05 -14.86 -7.67
C LEU A 93 -12.65 -14.43 -7.21
N ARG A 94 -11.60 -14.92 -7.86
CA ARG A 94 -10.23 -14.53 -7.55
C ARG A 94 -10.00 -13.04 -7.83
N ILE A 95 -10.48 -12.55 -8.97
CA ILE A 95 -10.36 -11.13 -9.34
C ILE A 95 -11.17 -10.24 -8.38
N ALA A 96 -12.34 -10.70 -7.92
CA ALA A 96 -13.16 -9.96 -6.96
C ALA A 96 -12.43 -9.71 -5.63
N LEU A 97 -11.63 -10.68 -5.14
CA LEU A 97 -10.83 -10.53 -3.93
C LEU A 97 -9.66 -9.53 -4.06
N GLU A 98 -9.31 -9.14 -5.28
CA GLU A 98 -8.23 -8.16 -5.55
C GLU A 98 -8.74 -6.71 -5.65
N ARG A 99 -10.04 -6.48 -5.38
CA ARG A 99 -10.64 -5.15 -5.34
C ARG A 99 -10.24 -4.41 -4.06
N PRO A 100 -10.35 -3.07 -4.03
CA PRO A 100 -9.83 -2.28 -2.90
C PRO A 100 -10.50 -2.60 -1.57
N THR A 101 -11.82 -2.83 -1.58
CA THR A 101 -12.58 -3.13 -0.35
C THR A 101 -12.21 -4.51 0.19
N GLU A 102 -12.16 -5.51 -0.67
CA GLU A 102 -11.79 -6.88 -0.34
C GLU A 102 -10.33 -6.95 0.12
N THR A 103 -9.42 -6.19 -0.50
CA THR A 103 -8.03 -6.07 -0.06
C THR A 103 -7.94 -5.52 1.37
N ALA A 104 -8.70 -4.47 1.69
CA ALA A 104 -8.74 -3.92 3.05
C ALA A 104 -9.32 -4.92 4.07
N MET A 105 -10.35 -5.69 3.68
CA MET A 105 -10.90 -6.77 4.51
C MET A 105 -9.85 -7.86 4.78
N LEU A 106 -9.13 -8.29 3.74
CA LEU A 106 -8.08 -9.31 3.87
C LEU A 106 -6.96 -8.85 4.80
N LEU A 107 -6.48 -7.61 4.65
CA LEU A 107 -5.49 -7.04 5.56
C LEU A 107 -6.00 -6.94 7.00
N SER A 108 -7.27 -6.59 7.19
CA SER A 108 -7.87 -6.56 8.53
C SER A 108 -7.92 -7.97 9.15
N LEU A 109 -8.26 -8.99 8.35
CA LEU A 109 -8.31 -10.39 8.80
C LEU A 109 -6.93 -10.96 9.17
N THR A 110 -5.84 -10.42 8.61
CA THR A 110 -4.48 -10.84 8.97
C THR A 110 -3.96 -10.17 10.25
N GLY A 111 -4.74 -9.26 10.86
CA GLY A 111 -4.42 -8.61 12.13
C GLY A 111 -3.90 -7.18 12.01
N VAL A 112 -3.96 -6.56 10.83
CA VAL A 112 -3.62 -5.14 10.66
C VAL A 112 -4.61 -4.26 11.42
N GLY A 113 -4.11 -3.29 12.19
CA GLY A 113 -4.94 -2.44 13.05
C GLY A 113 -5.81 -1.43 12.30
N SER A 114 -5.30 -0.85 11.21
CA SER A 114 -6.00 0.15 10.39
C SER A 114 -5.48 0.13 8.96
N VAL A 115 -6.37 0.40 7.99
CA VAL A 115 -6.03 0.46 6.56
C VAL A 115 -6.54 1.77 5.96
N ILE A 116 -5.64 2.55 5.37
CA ILE A 116 -5.96 3.67 4.47
C ILE A 116 -5.77 3.14 3.05
N ALA A 117 -6.78 3.24 2.18
CA ALA A 117 -6.69 2.76 0.81
C ALA A 117 -7.40 3.70 -0.17
N THR A 118 -6.89 3.79 -1.40
CA THR A 118 -7.60 4.43 -2.52
C THR A 118 -8.75 3.55 -3.00
N GLN A 119 -9.92 4.14 -3.25
CA GLN A 119 -11.10 3.39 -3.74
C GLN A 119 -11.20 3.39 -5.27
N TRP A 120 -10.61 4.40 -5.92
CA TRP A 120 -10.72 4.64 -7.36
C TRP A 120 -9.34 4.66 -8.01
N TYR A 121 -9.30 4.49 -9.32
CA TYR A 121 -8.05 4.62 -10.07
C TYR A 121 -7.50 6.04 -9.97
N THR A 122 -6.19 6.15 -9.83
CA THR A 122 -5.48 7.41 -9.63
C THR A 122 -4.27 7.53 -10.56
N THR A 123 -3.56 8.66 -10.47
CA THR A 123 -2.24 8.83 -11.07
C THR A 123 -1.14 8.78 -10.00
N LEU A 124 0.12 8.56 -10.41
CA LEU A 124 1.26 8.66 -9.49
C LEU A 124 1.31 10.05 -8.83
N GLN A 125 1.08 11.10 -9.61
CA GLN A 125 1.12 12.47 -9.11
C GLN A 125 0.07 12.71 -8.02
N GLU A 126 -1.19 12.34 -8.25
CA GLU A 126 -2.23 12.50 -7.23
C GLU A 126 -1.92 11.71 -5.95
N ASN A 127 -1.39 10.49 -6.08
CA ASN A 127 -0.99 9.71 -4.91
C ASN A 127 0.21 10.35 -4.19
N ALA A 128 1.12 11.01 -4.89
CA ALA A 128 2.23 11.74 -4.28
C ALA A 128 1.74 12.96 -3.48
N GLU A 129 0.78 13.71 -4.02
CA GLU A 129 0.14 14.84 -3.33
C GLU A 129 -0.61 14.35 -2.07
N ARG A 130 -1.36 13.26 -2.18
CA ARG A 130 -2.00 12.61 -1.01
C ARG A 130 -0.98 12.16 0.02
N LEU A 131 0.14 11.59 -0.42
CA LEU A 131 1.21 11.13 0.47
C LEU A 131 1.82 12.29 1.28
N GLU A 132 2.06 13.45 0.65
CA GLU A 132 2.53 14.65 1.36
C GLU A 132 1.55 15.08 2.45
N VAL A 133 0.25 15.18 2.13
CA VAL A 133 -0.78 15.55 3.11
C VAL A 133 -0.87 14.52 4.24
N LEU A 134 -0.81 13.22 3.92
CA LEU A 134 -0.80 12.15 4.92
C LEU A 134 0.39 12.31 5.87
N PHE A 135 1.60 12.47 5.34
CA PHE A 135 2.81 12.55 6.14
C PHE A 135 2.87 13.81 6.98
N GLU A 136 2.53 14.96 6.42
CA GLU A 136 2.52 16.21 7.16
C GLU A 136 1.56 16.13 8.36
N ASN A 137 0.37 15.56 8.17
CA ASN A 137 -0.63 15.47 9.24
C ASN A 137 -0.32 14.37 10.26
N LEU A 138 0.17 13.20 9.82
CA LEU A 138 0.49 12.10 10.73
C LEU A 138 1.80 12.32 11.49
N LEU A 139 2.85 12.78 10.80
CA LEU A 139 4.21 12.87 11.35
C LEU A 139 4.47 14.24 11.98
N SER A 140 4.19 15.34 11.25
CA SER A 140 4.51 16.68 11.74
C SER A 140 3.47 17.21 12.72
N PHE A 141 2.18 17.09 12.40
CA PHE A 141 1.10 17.58 13.25
C PHE A 141 0.60 16.56 14.29
N GLY A 142 1.00 15.30 14.18
CA GLY A 142 0.61 14.24 15.12
C GLY A 142 -0.90 13.97 15.15
N LYS A 143 -1.63 14.26 14.05
CA LYS A 143 -3.06 14.00 13.97
C LYS A 143 -3.34 12.50 13.93
N THR A 144 -4.50 12.11 14.44
CA THR A 144 -4.96 10.72 14.35
C THR A 144 -5.24 10.33 12.90
N ILE A 145 -5.20 9.03 12.60
CA ILE A 145 -5.50 8.48 11.27
C ILE A 145 -6.85 9.00 10.73
N GLY A 146 -7.90 8.96 11.56
CA GLY A 146 -9.23 9.43 11.16
C GLY A 146 -9.28 10.92 10.82
N GLN A 147 -8.62 11.77 11.61
CA GLN A 147 -8.53 13.20 11.34
C GLN A 147 -7.79 13.49 10.04
N THR A 148 -6.70 12.78 9.79
CA THR A 148 -5.91 12.94 8.57
C THR A 148 -6.68 12.50 7.34
N VAL A 149 -7.38 11.36 7.38
CA VAL A 149 -8.18 10.88 6.23
C VAL A 149 -9.33 11.83 5.92
N HIS A 150 -9.95 12.46 6.93
CA HIS A 150 -11.00 13.45 6.71
C HIS A 150 -10.52 14.67 5.92
N ILE A 151 -9.24 15.04 6.02
CA ILE A 151 -8.65 16.16 5.26
C ILE A 151 -8.48 15.82 3.77
N LEU A 152 -8.42 14.53 3.42
CA LEU A 152 -8.27 14.07 2.03
C LEU A 152 -9.60 13.96 1.26
N GLN A 153 -10.73 14.18 1.94
CA GLN A 153 -12.09 14.12 1.36
C GLN A 153 -12.48 15.46 0.75
#